data_AF-A0A225DBL5-F1
#
_entry.id   AF-A0A225DBL5-F1
#
_cell.length_a   1.000
_cell.length_b   1.000
_cell.length_c   1.000
_cell.angle_alpha   90.00
_cell.angle_beta   90.00
_cell.angle_gamma   90.00
#
_symmetry.space_group_name_H-M   'P 1'
#
loop_
_entity.id
_entity.type
_entity.pdbx_description
1 polymer ?
#
loop_
_entity_poly.entity_id
_entity_poly.type
_entity_poly.pdbx_seq_one_letter_code
_entity_poly.pdbx_strand_id
1 'polypeptide(L)'
;MLFLFTNWLKKSKTVIGTARRNQPRPAVRLFRSTRLDVLGFEDRTVPATFTVTTTTDSGATDSLVTPLGPGNPGDLRNAIFQADQSPGTANVIDLTGVTGTISLSAMLPPIFTTGSGSLTITGPGAANLTVSGGGAVRPFFILQGDVTISDLTIANGLAHGGNGGPGAGGGAGMGGGLLVDGTTATTTVTLTNVTFDGDQAVGGTGAGGGGGATEGGGGGAGGNGGGVTGGGAGGGGGFLGNGAAASGGDSGGGGGFSGAGGTVASNGTDIGGEAVEGRMEWPGARVPPVVATVPPASAALAPPPAVAALM
;
A
#
# COMPACT_ATOMS: atom_id res chain seq x y z
N MET A 1 14.28 -70.31 10.62
CA MET A 1 12.89 -70.44 11.14
C MET A 1 12.06 -69.30 10.53
N LEU A 2 10.79 -69.44 10.11
CA LEU A 2 9.89 -70.59 9.86
C LEU A 2 8.57 -70.00 9.29
N PHE A 3 7.86 -70.44 8.24
CA PHE A 3 8.00 -71.42 7.13
C PHE A 3 7.82 -70.64 5.78
N LEU A 4 8.31 -71.08 4.62
CA LEU A 4 7.65 -71.95 3.61
C LEU A 4 6.12 -71.79 3.42
N PHE A 5 5.67 -71.53 2.18
CA PHE A 5 4.80 -72.45 1.42
C PHE A 5 4.62 -71.98 -0.03
N THR A 6 4.83 -72.88 -1.02
CA THR A 6 4.70 -72.58 -2.45
C THR A 6 3.99 -73.72 -3.18
N ASN A 7 3.05 -73.39 -4.07
CA ASN A 7 2.41 -74.24 -5.10
C ASN A 7 1.74 -75.57 -4.67
N TRP A 8 0.44 -75.67 -4.97
CA TRP A 8 -0.15 -76.94 -5.43
C TRP A 8 -1.14 -76.70 -6.57
N LEU A 9 -1.24 -77.66 -7.49
CA LEU A 9 -1.96 -77.50 -8.76
C LEU A 9 -2.79 -78.76 -9.12
N LYS A 10 -4.12 -78.64 -9.07
CA LYS A 10 -5.11 -79.51 -9.75
C LYS A 10 -6.24 -78.60 -10.24
N LYS A 11 -6.65 -78.63 -11.52
CA LYS A 11 -7.42 -79.67 -12.22
C LYS A 11 -8.75 -80.02 -11.51
N SER A 12 -9.90 -80.08 -12.18
CA SER A 12 -10.32 -79.64 -13.53
C SER A 12 -11.83 -79.91 -13.70
N LYS A 13 -12.50 -79.26 -14.66
CA LYS A 13 -13.29 -79.89 -15.74
C LYS A 13 -14.12 -78.87 -16.54
N THR A 14 -14.19 -79.09 -17.85
CA THR A 14 -15.04 -78.36 -18.79
C THR A 14 -16.43 -78.98 -18.85
N VAL A 15 -17.47 -78.15 -18.92
CA VAL A 15 -18.74 -78.48 -19.60
C VAL A 15 -19.10 -77.31 -20.51
N ILE A 16 -19.58 -77.60 -21.71
CA ILE A 16 -19.88 -76.60 -22.77
C ILE A 16 -21.40 -76.36 -22.80
N GLY A 17 -21.80 -75.09 -22.85
CA GLY A 17 -23.19 -74.67 -23.06
C GLY A 17 -23.25 -73.31 -23.74
N THR A 18 -23.60 -73.28 -25.03
CA THR A 18 -23.50 -72.08 -25.88
C THR A 18 -24.81 -71.31 -25.98
N ALA A 19 -24.79 -70.02 -25.63
CA ALA A 19 -25.84 -69.06 -26.01
C ALA A 19 -25.28 -67.63 -26.16
N ARG A 20 -24.61 -67.34 -27.28
CA ARG A 20 -24.27 -65.94 -27.62
C ARG A 20 -25.53 -65.21 -28.10
N ARG A 21 -26.12 -64.37 -27.25
CA ARG A 21 -27.00 -63.28 -27.71
C ARG A 21 -26.18 -62.01 -27.91
N ASN A 22 -25.92 -61.66 -29.16
CA ASN A 22 -25.37 -60.35 -29.51
C ASN A 22 -26.40 -59.27 -29.11
N GLN A 23 -26.03 -58.41 -28.17
CA GLN A 23 -26.69 -57.12 -27.98
C GLN A 23 -25.75 -56.03 -28.51
N PRO A 24 -26.20 -55.14 -29.41
CA PRO A 24 -25.35 -54.08 -29.93
C PRO A 24 -24.98 -53.12 -28.80
N ARG A 25 -23.68 -52.87 -28.61
CA ARG A 25 -23.21 -51.89 -27.62
C ARG A 25 -23.74 -50.51 -28.04
N PRO A 26 -24.40 -49.75 -27.15
CA PRO A 26 -24.89 -48.41 -27.50
C PRO A 26 -23.70 -47.53 -27.88
N ALA A 27 -23.81 -46.84 -29.02
CA ALA A 27 -22.74 -45.97 -29.50
C ALA A 27 -22.56 -44.79 -28.53
N VAL A 28 -21.36 -44.66 -27.97
CA VAL A 28 -21.00 -43.50 -27.14
C VAL A 28 -21.03 -42.28 -28.04
N ARG A 29 -22.07 -41.44 -27.89
CA ARG A 29 -22.10 -40.11 -28.51
C ARG A 29 -20.97 -39.30 -27.90
N LEU A 30 -19.89 -39.11 -28.67
CA LEU A 30 -18.90 -38.09 -28.39
C LEU A 30 -19.61 -36.74 -28.40
N PHE A 31 -19.82 -36.17 -27.21
CA PHE A 31 -20.20 -34.78 -27.08
C PHE A 31 -19.07 -33.95 -27.69
N ARG A 32 -19.34 -33.39 -28.87
CA ARG A 32 -18.43 -32.49 -29.56
C ARG A 32 -18.28 -31.25 -28.68
N SER A 33 -17.19 -31.16 -27.92
CA SER A 33 -16.95 -30.03 -27.04
C SER A 33 -16.88 -28.77 -27.88
N THR A 34 -17.90 -27.93 -27.75
CA THR A 34 -17.83 -26.53 -28.15
C THR A 34 -16.73 -25.90 -27.32
N ARG A 35 -15.57 -25.65 -27.93
CA ARG A 35 -14.62 -24.73 -27.33
C ARG A 35 -15.36 -23.41 -27.16
N LEU A 36 -15.48 -22.98 -25.92
CA LEU A 36 -15.56 -21.56 -25.63
C LEU A 36 -14.18 -21.01 -25.95
N ASP A 37 -13.97 -20.64 -27.21
CA ASP A 37 -12.84 -19.84 -27.59
C ASP A 37 -13.04 -18.49 -26.89
N VAL A 38 -12.34 -18.31 -25.78
CA VAL A 38 -12.27 -17.04 -25.06
C VAL A 38 -11.48 -16.09 -25.95
N LEU A 39 -12.20 -15.49 -26.91
CA LEU A 39 -11.75 -14.29 -27.59
C LEU A 39 -11.42 -13.28 -26.48
N GLY A 40 -10.14 -12.96 -26.35
CA GLY A 40 -9.70 -11.98 -25.37
C GLY A 40 -10.41 -10.68 -25.66
N PHE A 41 -11.31 -10.28 -24.76
CA PHE A 41 -11.83 -8.92 -24.78
C PHE A 41 -10.62 -7.99 -24.67
N GLU A 42 -10.49 -7.10 -25.64
CA GLU A 42 -9.58 -5.96 -25.57
C GLU A 42 -9.82 -5.24 -24.25
N ASP A 43 -8.75 -4.97 -23.50
CA ASP A 43 -8.90 -4.40 -22.17
C ASP A 43 -9.47 -2.97 -22.29
N ARG A 44 -10.57 -2.72 -21.58
CA ARG A 44 -11.29 -1.45 -21.56
C ARG A 44 -11.21 -0.81 -20.19
N THR A 45 -10.06 -0.95 -19.53
CA THR A 45 -9.65 -0.19 -18.34
C THR A 45 -9.54 1.30 -18.69
N VAL A 46 -10.67 1.99 -18.72
CA VAL A 46 -10.70 3.46 -18.68
C VAL A 46 -10.10 3.89 -17.33
N PRO A 47 -9.18 4.88 -17.29
CA PRO A 47 -8.57 5.32 -16.05
C PRO A 47 -9.60 5.80 -15.01
N ALA A 48 -9.37 5.46 -13.73
CA ALA A 48 -10.21 5.95 -12.64
C ALA A 48 -9.92 7.43 -12.39
N THR A 49 -10.93 8.30 -12.52
CA THR A 49 -10.77 9.76 -12.38
C THR A 49 -11.30 10.25 -11.02
N PHE A 50 -10.45 10.94 -10.27
CA PHE A 50 -10.72 11.53 -8.96
C PHE A 50 -10.66 13.05 -9.09
N THR A 51 -11.82 13.71 -9.24
CA THR A 51 -11.90 15.17 -9.33
C THR A 51 -11.77 15.82 -7.96
N VAL A 52 -10.82 16.75 -7.84
CA VAL A 52 -10.67 17.65 -6.70
C VAL A 52 -11.55 18.87 -6.91
N THR A 53 -12.20 19.37 -5.86
CA THR A 53 -13.18 20.46 -5.94
C THR A 53 -12.95 21.57 -4.90
N THR A 54 -11.97 21.40 -4.02
CA THR A 54 -11.66 22.31 -2.92
C THR A 54 -10.17 22.60 -2.81
N THR A 55 -9.81 23.73 -2.20
CA THR A 55 -8.42 24.11 -1.86
C THR A 55 -8.03 23.76 -0.42
N THR A 56 -8.92 23.13 0.35
CA THR A 56 -8.62 22.66 1.70
C THR A 56 -7.71 21.44 1.66
N ASP A 57 -6.83 21.27 2.66
CA ASP A 57 -6.18 20.00 2.96
C ASP A 57 -6.52 19.61 4.40
N SER A 58 -7.52 18.74 4.55
CA SER A 58 -8.18 18.55 5.86
C SER A 58 -8.68 17.11 6.01
N GLY A 59 -8.13 16.39 6.97
CA GLY A 59 -8.50 14.99 7.23
C GLY A 59 -8.02 14.52 8.58
N ALA A 60 -8.26 13.23 8.86
CA ALA A 60 -7.75 12.62 10.08
C ALA A 60 -6.24 12.36 9.94
N THR A 61 -5.42 13.25 10.50
CA THR A 61 -4.02 12.97 10.81
C THR A 61 -3.97 11.97 11.97
N ASP A 62 -4.20 10.68 11.68
CA ASP A 62 -3.96 9.63 12.66
C ASP A 62 -2.50 9.74 13.12
N SER A 63 -2.33 9.90 14.44
CA SER A 63 -1.04 10.19 15.08
C SER A 63 -0.37 8.92 15.63
N LEU A 64 -0.93 7.73 15.36
CA LEU A 64 -0.36 6.44 15.74
C LEU A 64 0.06 5.60 14.53
N VAL A 65 -0.56 5.80 13.37
CA VAL A 65 0.03 5.49 12.07
C VAL A 65 -0.26 6.65 11.12
N THR A 66 0.74 7.08 10.34
CA THR A 66 0.68 8.18 9.35
C THR A 66 0.79 9.62 9.92
N PRO A 67 0.64 10.66 9.07
CA PRO A 67 -0.61 11.44 9.00
C PRO A 67 -1.14 11.61 7.56
N LEU A 68 -1.60 10.49 6.97
CA LEU A 68 -1.77 10.21 5.54
C LEU A 68 -3.03 9.35 5.31
N GLY A 69 -3.94 9.31 6.28
CA GLY A 69 -5.30 8.81 6.11
C GLY A 69 -6.12 9.68 5.15
N PRO A 70 -7.39 9.32 4.88
CA PRO A 70 -8.22 10.04 3.93
C PRO A 70 -8.41 11.51 4.35
N GLY A 71 -8.27 12.40 3.37
CA GLY A 71 -8.74 13.78 3.46
C GLY A 71 -10.26 13.87 3.38
N ASN A 72 -10.77 15.09 3.29
CA ASN A 72 -12.19 15.32 3.07
C ASN A 72 -12.55 15.07 1.59
N PRO A 73 -13.73 14.50 1.28
CA PRO A 73 -14.17 14.31 -0.09
C PRO A 73 -14.15 15.63 -0.88
N GLY A 74 -13.36 15.68 -1.95
CA GLY A 74 -13.12 16.88 -2.75
C GLY A 74 -11.78 17.58 -2.49
N ASP A 75 -10.94 17.09 -1.57
CA ASP A 75 -9.54 17.54 -1.44
C ASP A 75 -8.52 16.61 -2.13
N LEU A 76 -7.30 17.13 -2.33
CA LEU A 76 -6.19 16.44 -2.99
C LEU A 76 -5.67 15.24 -2.17
N ARG A 77 -5.70 15.33 -0.83
CA ARG A 77 -5.28 14.24 0.07
C ARG A 77 -6.19 13.02 -0.10
N ASN A 78 -7.50 13.23 -0.15
CA ASN A 78 -8.45 12.16 -0.47
C ASN A 78 -8.26 11.67 -1.90
N ALA A 79 -8.09 12.53 -2.91
CA ALA A 79 -7.91 12.09 -4.29
C ALA A 79 -6.69 11.16 -4.48
N ILE A 80 -5.56 11.48 -3.82
CA ILE A 80 -4.38 10.60 -3.76
C ILE A 80 -4.72 9.30 -3.00
N PHE A 81 -5.24 9.40 -1.78
CA PHE A 81 -5.58 8.24 -0.95
C PHE A 81 -6.52 7.24 -1.65
N GLN A 82 -7.48 7.72 -2.45
CA GLN A 82 -8.38 6.87 -3.23
C GLN A 82 -7.67 6.22 -4.43
N ALA A 83 -6.78 6.94 -5.12
CA ALA A 83 -6.00 6.39 -6.23
C ALA A 83 -5.05 5.28 -5.76
N ASP A 84 -4.40 5.44 -4.60
CA ASP A 84 -3.51 4.43 -4.02
C ASP A 84 -4.27 3.16 -3.55
N GLN A 85 -5.62 3.18 -3.44
CA GLN A 85 -6.40 1.94 -3.22
C GLN A 85 -6.45 1.04 -4.46
N SER A 86 -6.17 1.58 -5.64
CA SER A 86 -6.10 0.86 -6.92
C SER A 86 -4.74 1.09 -7.60
N PRO A 87 -3.61 0.66 -6.99
CA PRO A 87 -2.26 1.00 -7.46
C PRO A 87 -1.85 0.21 -8.71
N GLY A 88 -2.65 -0.78 -9.14
CA GLY A 88 -2.42 -1.58 -10.34
C GLY A 88 -3.14 -1.08 -11.60
N THR A 89 -3.91 0.01 -11.51
CA THR A 89 -4.67 0.60 -12.62
C THR A 89 -4.13 1.97 -13.00
N ALA A 90 -4.47 2.44 -14.21
CA ALA A 90 -4.29 3.84 -14.56
C ALA A 90 -5.30 4.70 -13.79
N ASN A 91 -4.80 5.71 -13.10
CA ASN A 91 -5.57 6.62 -12.25
C ASN A 91 -5.29 8.08 -12.65
N VAL A 92 -6.28 8.95 -12.54
CA VAL A 92 -6.19 10.38 -12.87
C VAL A 92 -6.74 11.20 -11.71
N ILE A 93 -5.98 12.19 -11.25
CA ILE A 93 -6.42 13.22 -10.32
C ILE A 93 -6.61 14.51 -11.12
N ASP A 94 -7.87 14.94 -11.20
CA ASP A 94 -8.27 16.12 -11.94
C ASP A 94 -8.40 17.32 -11.00
N LEU A 95 -7.48 18.27 -11.14
CA LEU A 95 -7.45 19.55 -10.43
C LEU A 95 -7.90 20.72 -11.33
N THR A 96 -8.31 20.46 -12.58
CA THR A 96 -8.56 21.53 -13.58
C THR A 96 -9.71 22.46 -13.21
N GLY A 97 -10.63 22.02 -12.33
CA GLY A 97 -11.70 22.83 -11.76
C GLY A 97 -11.33 23.65 -10.51
N VAL A 98 -10.10 23.55 -10.00
CA VAL A 98 -9.64 24.18 -8.75
C VAL A 98 -8.63 25.27 -9.04
N THR A 99 -8.72 26.43 -8.38
CA THR A 99 -7.75 27.53 -8.53
C THR A 99 -7.37 28.15 -7.18
N GLY A 100 -6.24 28.86 -7.14
CA GLY A 100 -5.69 29.46 -5.91
C GLY A 100 -4.61 28.59 -5.29
N THR A 101 -4.62 28.42 -3.97
CA THR A 101 -3.59 27.68 -3.23
C THR A 101 -4.19 26.57 -2.38
N ILE A 102 -3.77 25.33 -2.64
CA ILE A 102 -3.93 24.20 -1.71
C ILE A 102 -2.84 24.33 -0.66
N SER A 103 -3.19 24.78 0.54
CA SER A 103 -2.25 24.93 1.66
C SER A 103 -2.27 23.67 2.52
N LEU A 104 -1.16 22.92 2.51
CA LEU A 104 -1.07 21.62 3.17
C LEU A 104 -0.95 21.76 4.69
N SER A 105 -1.74 20.98 5.43
CA SER A 105 -1.68 20.88 6.91
C SER A 105 -0.74 19.78 7.38
N ALA A 106 -0.52 18.77 6.54
CA ALA A 106 0.49 17.72 6.70
C ALA A 106 1.03 17.31 5.31
N MET A 107 2.10 16.51 5.26
CA MET A 107 2.56 15.88 4.00
C MET A 107 1.41 15.12 3.32
N LEU A 108 1.35 15.10 1.98
CA LEU A 108 0.38 14.29 1.23
C LEU A 108 0.74 12.79 1.28
N PRO A 109 -0.21 11.86 1.06
CA PRO A 109 0.07 10.42 1.11
C PRO A 109 1.16 9.98 0.11
N PRO A 110 1.89 8.88 0.39
CA PRO A 110 3.00 8.42 -0.44
C PRO A 110 2.44 7.79 -1.71
N ILE A 111 2.57 8.47 -2.84
CA ILE A 111 2.03 8.01 -4.12
C ILE A 111 2.70 6.68 -4.49
N PHE A 112 1.88 5.67 -4.78
CA PHE A 112 2.30 4.29 -4.97
C PHE A 112 1.56 3.63 -6.14
N THR A 113 2.27 3.34 -7.24
CA THR A 113 1.74 2.51 -8.34
C THR A 113 2.58 1.26 -8.57
N THR A 114 1.99 0.27 -9.24
CA THR A 114 2.49 -1.11 -9.36
C THR A 114 2.11 -1.73 -10.71
N GLY A 115 2.95 -2.64 -11.22
CA GLY A 115 2.65 -3.40 -12.43
C GLY A 115 2.50 -2.50 -13.66
N SER A 116 1.29 -2.41 -14.20
CA SER A 116 0.90 -1.51 -15.30
C SER A 116 0.07 -0.30 -14.86
N GLY A 117 -0.04 -0.06 -13.54
CA GLY A 117 -0.74 1.08 -12.97
C GLY A 117 0.11 2.35 -12.98
N SER A 118 -0.55 3.49 -13.17
CA SER A 118 0.08 4.82 -13.27
C SER A 118 -0.82 5.89 -12.66
N LEU A 119 -0.26 7.04 -12.28
CA LEU A 119 -1.01 8.17 -11.74
C LEU A 119 -0.73 9.43 -12.56
N THR A 120 -1.77 10.05 -13.10
CA THR A 120 -1.69 11.39 -13.73
C THR A 120 -2.34 12.43 -12.83
N ILE A 121 -1.65 13.53 -12.52
CA ILE A 121 -2.16 14.64 -11.71
C ILE A 121 -2.17 15.90 -12.59
N THR A 122 -3.35 16.37 -13.01
CA THR A 122 -3.49 17.44 -14.01
C THR A 122 -4.08 18.71 -13.40
N GLY A 123 -3.30 19.79 -13.35
CA GLY A 123 -3.74 21.10 -12.89
C GLY A 123 -4.34 22.02 -13.97
N PRO A 124 -4.87 23.19 -13.58
CA PRO A 124 -5.46 24.21 -14.46
C PRO A 124 -4.44 25.14 -15.15
N GLY A 125 -3.14 24.89 -14.99
CA GLY A 125 -2.03 25.77 -15.35
C GLY A 125 -1.25 26.25 -14.12
N ALA A 126 0.07 26.31 -14.21
CA ALA A 126 0.95 26.65 -13.07
C ALA A 126 0.65 28.03 -12.43
N ALA A 127 0.20 29.01 -13.21
CA ALA A 127 -0.21 30.32 -12.72
C ALA A 127 -1.58 30.34 -12.02
N ASN A 128 -2.37 29.27 -12.14
CA ASN A 128 -3.75 29.17 -11.67
C ASN A 128 -3.90 28.34 -10.40
N LEU A 129 -2.97 27.41 -10.11
CA LEU A 129 -2.99 26.55 -8.92
C LEU A 129 -1.60 26.33 -8.33
N THR A 130 -1.50 26.52 -7.02
CA THR A 130 -0.31 26.23 -6.22
C THR A 130 -0.63 25.15 -5.17
N VAL A 131 0.16 24.08 -5.10
CA VAL A 131 0.20 23.14 -3.97
C VAL A 131 1.33 23.56 -3.04
N SER A 132 0.98 24.08 -1.87
CA SER A 132 1.91 24.76 -0.95
C SER A 132 2.21 23.94 0.30
N GLY A 133 3.48 23.66 0.56
CA GLY A 133 3.96 23.03 1.80
C GLY A 133 4.07 23.97 3.00
N GLY A 134 3.69 25.25 2.84
CA GLY A 134 3.58 26.23 3.92
C GLY A 134 4.89 26.60 4.63
N GLY A 135 6.05 26.21 4.10
CA GLY A 135 7.35 26.28 4.76
C GLY A 135 7.55 25.24 5.86
N ALA A 136 6.69 24.22 5.94
CA ALA A 136 6.62 23.28 7.07
C ALA A 136 6.66 21.80 6.66
N VAL A 137 6.11 21.44 5.50
CA VAL A 137 6.03 20.05 5.03
C VAL A 137 6.43 19.90 3.57
N ARG A 138 6.82 18.68 3.19
CA ARG A 138 7.01 18.28 1.79
C ARG A 138 5.63 18.12 1.10
N PRO A 139 5.37 18.77 -0.05
CA PRO A 139 4.15 18.57 -0.81
C PRO A 139 4.00 17.17 -1.36
N PHE A 140 4.92 16.71 -2.22
CA PHE A 140 4.81 15.42 -2.91
C PHE A 140 5.91 14.43 -2.52
N PHE A 141 5.51 13.18 -2.31
CA PHE A 141 6.40 12.05 -2.10
C PHE A 141 5.95 10.87 -2.97
N ILE A 142 6.79 10.49 -3.93
CA ILE A 142 6.57 9.32 -4.80
C ILE A 142 7.38 8.18 -4.21
N LEU A 143 6.69 7.20 -3.63
CA LEU A 143 7.33 6.00 -3.07
C LEU A 143 7.82 5.10 -4.22
N GLN A 144 6.92 4.78 -5.16
CA GLN A 144 7.25 4.13 -6.42
C GLN A 144 6.13 4.24 -7.46
N GLY A 145 6.47 4.03 -8.73
CA GLY A 145 5.49 3.89 -9.82
C GLY A 145 5.80 4.70 -11.07
N ASP A 146 4.80 4.84 -11.94
CA ASP A 146 4.82 5.76 -13.08
C ASP A 146 3.85 6.91 -12.79
N VAL A 147 4.38 8.12 -12.62
CA VAL A 147 3.63 9.29 -12.17
C VAL A 147 3.86 10.47 -13.11
N THR A 148 2.79 11.02 -13.66
CA THR A 148 2.80 12.28 -14.40
C THR A 148 2.16 13.37 -13.57
N ILE A 149 2.82 14.52 -13.41
CA ILE A 149 2.25 15.73 -12.81
C ILE A 149 2.33 16.84 -13.85
N SER A 150 1.23 17.56 -14.07
CA SER A 150 1.21 18.67 -15.01
C SER A 150 0.47 19.91 -14.54
N ASP A 151 0.86 21.04 -15.12
CA ASP A 151 0.06 22.28 -15.15
C ASP A 151 -0.31 22.81 -13.74
N LEU A 152 0.63 22.75 -12.79
CA LEU A 152 0.48 23.31 -11.45
C LEU A 152 1.82 23.84 -10.91
N THR A 153 1.78 24.71 -9.91
CA THR A 153 2.95 25.10 -9.14
C THR A 153 3.04 24.25 -7.87
N ILE A 154 4.21 23.70 -7.58
CA ILE A 154 4.61 23.17 -6.28
C ILE A 154 5.38 24.29 -5.59
N ALA A 155 5.08 24.61 -4.33
CA ALA A 155 5.76 25.71 -3.66
C ALA A 155 5.92 25.55 -2.15
N ASN A 156 6.87 26.30 -1.60
CA ASN A 156 7.13 26.45 -0.16
C ASN A 156 7.22 25.10 0.58
N GLY A 157 7.66 24.04 -0.12
CA GLY A 157 7.87 22.73 0.47
C GLY A 157 9.10 22.71 1.36
N LEU A 158 9.00 22.10 2.54
CA LEU A 158 10.15 21.88 3.41
C LEU A 158 10.38 20.39 3.65
N ALA A 159 11.54 19.91 3.22
CA ALA A 159 12.13 18.67 3.71
C ALA A 159 13.30 19.04 4.63
N HIS A 160 13.12 18.88 5.94
CA HIS A 160 14.16 19.08 6.94
C HIS A 160 14.63 17.71 7.45
N GLY A 161 15.93 17.41 7.35
CA GLY A 161 16.51 16.22 7.94
C GLY A 161 16.44 16.27 9.46
N GLY A 162 16.31 15.11 10.11
CA GLY A 162 16.32 15.02 11.57
C GLY A 162 17.71 15.33 12.14
N ASN A 163 17.76 15.85 13.36
CA ASN A 163 19.01 16.17 14.03
C ASN A 163 19.73 14.91 14.51
N GLY A 164 21.05 14.96 14.63
CA GLY A 164 21.84 13.88 15.21
C GLY A 164 21.68 13.79 16.72
N GLY A 165 21.73 12.56 17.26
CA GLY A 165 21.96 12.32 18.67
C GLY A 165 23.40 12.73 19.08
N PRO A 166 23.74 12.74 20.38
CA PRO A 166 25.02 13.26 20.88
C PRO A 166 26.25 12.66 20.17
N GLY A 167 27.08 13.49 19.55
CA GLY A 167 28.26 13.06 18.78
C GLY A 167 28.00 12.62 17.33
N ALA A 168 26.74 12.52 16.90
CA ALA A 168 26.37 12.04 15.57
C ALA A 168 25.97 13.16 14.60
N GLY A 169 26.07 12.87 13.30
CA GLY A 169 25.61 13.75 12.22
C GLY A 169 24.08 13.85 12.12
N GLY A 170 23.58 14.98 11.64
CA GLY A 170 22.18 15.12 11.23
C GLY A 170 21.92 14.51 9.85
N GLY A 171 20.67 14.23 9.55
CA GLY A 171 20.24 13.60 8.30
C GLY A 171 19.97 14.58 7.16
N ALA A 172 19.67 14.05 5.98
CA ALA A 172 19.43 14.84 4.78
C ALA A 172 17.97 15.28 4.64
N GLY A 173 17.72 16.56 4.35
CA GLY A 173 16.40 17.06 3.98
C GLY A 173 16.02 16.65 2.56
N MET A 174 15.58 15.40 2.37
CA MET A 174 15.40 14.84 1.03
C MET A 174 14.16 15.41 0.32
N GLY A 175 14.36 16.18 -0.75
CA GLY A 175 13.32 16.66 -1.68
C GLY A 175 12.28 17.58 -1.07
N GLY A 176 12.49 18.90 -1.15
CA GLY A 176 11.64 19.92 -0.51
C GLY A 176 10.21 20.00 -1.06
N GLY A 177 10.06 20.25 -2.36
CA GLY A 177 8.76 20.27 -3.06
C GLY A 177 8.29 18.88 -3.48
N LEU A 178 9.23 18.06 -3.95
CA LEU A 178 9.03 16.70 -4.44
C LEU A 178 10.21 15.83 -4.00
N LEU A 179 9.91 14.65 -3.48
CA LEU A 179 10.87 13.55 -3.34
C LEU A 179 10.39 12.35 -4.16
N VAL A 180 11.34 11.70 -4.85
CA VAL A 180 11.15 10.41 -5.52
C VAL A 180 12.09 9.42 -4.84
N ASP A 181 11.53 8.33 -4.31
CA ASP A 181 12.27 7.28 -3.61
C ASP A 181 12.77 6.23 -4.62
N GLY A 182 11.87 5.38 -5.11
CA GLY A 182 12.18 4.37 -6.13
C GLY A 182 13.17 3.28 -5.69
N THR A 183 13.49 3.17 -4.39
CA THR A 183 14.39 2.11 -3.89
C THR A 183 13.78 0.71 -3.99
N THR A 184 12.45 0.60 -3.98
CA THR A 184 11.70 -0.67 -4.06
C THR A 184 11.43 -1.14 -5.49
N ALA A 185 11.28 -0.22 -6.44
CA ALA A 185 10.96 -0.52 -7.83
C ALA A 185 11.33 0.64 -8.77
N THR A 186 11.60 0.33 -10.05
CA THR A 186 11.78 1.32 -11.12
C THR A 186 10.66 2.35 -11.09
N THR A 187 11.02 3.62 -10.93
CA THR A 187 10.07 4.71 -10.72
C THR A 187 10.35 5.84 -11.70
N THR A 188 9.31 6.27 -12.39
CA THR A 188 9.34 7.31 -13.42
C THR A 188 8.47 8.46 -12.96
N VAL A 189 9.00 9.69 -13.03
CA VAL A 189 8.20 10.89 -12.75
C VAL A 189 8.35 11.86 -13.92
N THR A 190 7.23 12.13 -14.59
CA THR A 190 7.13 13.06 -15.72
C THR A 190 6.50 14.37 -15.24
N LEU A 191 7.21 15.49 -15.42
CA LEU A 191 6.74 16.82 -15.02
C LEU A 191 6.55 17.70 -16.25
N THR A 192 5.30 18.14 -16.51
CA THR A 192 4.93 18.93 -17.69
C THR A 192 4.34 20.27 -17.26
N ASN A 193 4.95 21.39 -17.65
CA ASN A 193 4.52 22.73 -17.22
C ASN A 193 4.43 22.92 -15.68
N VAL A 194 5.17 22.12 -14.90
CA VAL A 194 5.23 22.25 -13.43
C VAL A 194 6.27 23.30 -13.04
N THR A 195 5.92 24.18 -12.09
CA THR A 195 6.85 25.13 -11.48
C THR A 195 7.18 24.71 -10.05
N PHE A 196 8.42 24.91 -9.61
CA PHE A 196 8.86 24.80 -8.21
C PHE A 196 9.24 26.19 -7.70
N ASP A 197 8.76 26.60 -6.52
CA ASP A 197 8.97 27.95 -5.98
C ASP A 197 9.15 27.94 -4.45
N GLY A 198 10.26 28.50 -3.95
CA GLY A 198 10.55 28.56 -2.50
C GLY A 198 10.78 27.22 -1.78
N ASP A 199 10.83 26.11 -2.52
CA ASP A 199 11.04 24.76 -1.98
C ASP A 199 12.45 24.57 -1.40
N GLN A 200 12.56 23.92 -0.23
CA GLN A 200 13.78 23.84 0.56
C GLN A 200 14.10 22.41 1.03
N ALA A 201 15.36 22.03 0.81
CA ALA A 201 15.98 20.77 1.22
C ALA A 201 17.06 21.08 2.27
N VAL A 202 16.75 20.92 3.56
CA VAL A 202 17.58 21.39 4.68
C VAL A 202 18.14 20.21 5.46
N GLY A 203 19.46 20.15 5.64
CA GLY A 203 20.10 19.14 6.48
C GLY A 203 19.80 19.35 7.97
N GLY A 204 19.62 18.27 8.72
CA GLY A 204 19.54 18.30 10.18
C GLY A 204 20.87 18.70 10.82
N THR A 205 20.83 19.26 12.02
CA THR A 205 22.06 19.61 12.75
C THR A 205 22.70 18.35 13.34
N GLY A 206 23.99 18.13 13.08
CA GLY A 206 24.79 17.20 13.89
C GLY A 206 25.02 17.75 15.30
N ALA A 207 25.15 16.87 16.29
CA ALA A 207 25.41 17.25 17.67
C ALA A 207 26.88 17.07 18.03
N GLY A 208 27.44 18.00 18.81
CA GLY A 208 28.78 17.85 19.37
C GLY A 208 28.90 16.61 20.26
N GLY A 209 30.07 15.98 20.27
CA GLY A 209 30.33 14.82 21.11
C GLY A 209 30.26 15.14 22.60
N GLY A 210 29.50 14.34 23.35
CA GLY A 210 29.73 14.23 24.79
C GLY A 210 31.10 13.59 25.03
N GLY A 211 31.85 14.07 26.02
CA GLY A 211 33.24 13.63 26.28
C GLY A 211 33.39 12.24 26.89
N GLY A 212 32.66 11.24 26.39
CA GLY A 212 32.64 9.86 26.87
C GLY A 212 32.42 8.86 25.72
N ALA A 213 32.63 7.57 25.99
CA ALA A 213 32.68 6.51 24.98
C ALA A 213 31.31 6.03 24.46
N THR A 214 30.35 6.93 24.28
CA THR A 214 28.98 6.60 23.86
C THR A 214 28.43 7.64 22.90
N GLU A 215 28.00 7.19 21.72
CA GLU A 215 27.47 8.03 20.65
C GLU A 215 25.95 7.82 20.53
N GLY A 216 25.23 8.91 20.22
CA GLY A 216 23.84 8.84 19.79
C GLY A 216 23.72 8.37 18.34
N GLY A 217 22.48 8.16 17.88
CA GLY A 217 22.26 7.78 16.49
C GLY A 217 22.38 8.98 15.54
N GLY A 218 22.71 8.72 14.28
CA GLY A 218 22.61 9.74 13.22
C GLY A 218 21.15 10.16 12.96
N GLY A 219 20.94 11.38 12.48
CA GLY A 219 19.62 11.84 12.04
C GLY A 219 19.18 11.20 10.71
N GLY A 220 17.87 11.04 10.53
CA GLY A 220 17.24 10.52 9.31
C GLY A 220 16.68 11.63 8.41
N ALA A 221 15.81 11.27 7.47
CA ALA A 221 15.22 12.21 6.51
C ALA A 221 14.10 13.12 7.07
N GLY A 222 13.92 13.08 8.40
CA GLY A 222 12.98 13.88 9.20
C GLY A 222 12.94 13.39 10.65
N GLY A 223 13.08 12.07 10.87
CA GLY A 223 13.25 11.50 12.21
C GLY A 223 14.62 11.83 12.82
N ASN A 224 14.66 12.26 14.09
CA ASN A 224 15.90 12.57 14.80
C ASN A 224 16.63 11.29 15.23
N GLY A 225 17.94 11.39 15.43
CA GLY A 225 18.76 10.35 16.03
C GLY A 225 18.49 10.18 17.53
N GLY A 226 18.57 8.94 18.00
CA GLY A 226 18.35 8.55 19.38
C GLY A 226 19.45 9.02 20.33
N GLY A 227 19.06 9.38 21.55
CA GLY A 227 19.98 9.77 22.61
C GLY A 227 20.67 8.60 23.31
N VAL A 228 21.48 8.92 24.32
CA VAL A 228 22.11 7.94 25.21
C VAL A 228 21.79 8.24 26.67
N THR A 229 21.48 7.20 27.43
CA THR A 229 21.55 7.18 28.89
C THR A 229 22.37 5.97 29.33
N GLY A 230 23.10 6.10 30.44
CA GLY A 230 23.66 4.94 31.16
C GLY A 230 24.59 3.99 30.37
N GLY A 231 25.35 4.46 29.38
CA GLY A 231 26.43 3.67 28.77
C GLY A 231 26.14 2.97 27.44
N GLY A 232 24.93 3.12 26.88
CA GLY A 232 24.55 2.51 25.59
C GLY A 232 24.87 3.35 24.35
N ALA A 233 24.44 2.90 23.16
CA ALA A 233 24.59 3.62 21.88
C ALA A 233 23.23 3.89 21.22
N GLY A 234 22.96 5.13 20.82
CA GLY A 234 21.65 5.56 20.31
C GLY A 234 21.34 5.06 18.89
N GLY A 235 20.07 4.77 18.61
CA GLY A 235 19.62 4.31 17.29
C GLY A 235 19.43 5.45 16.29
N GLY A 236 19.66 5.20 14.99
CA GLY A 236 19.51 6.22 13.94
C GLY A 236 18.06 6.65 13.67
N GLY A 237 17.85 7.87 13.18
CA GLY A 237 16.54 8.37 12.76
C GLY A 237 16.10 7.83 11.39
N GLY A 238 14.78 7.72 11.21
CA GLY A 238 14.13 7.28 9.96
C GLY A 238 13.54 8.43 9.14
N PHE A 239 12.48 8.14 8.36
CA PHE A 239 11.85 9.15 7.51
C PHE A 239 11.06 10.17 8.33
N LEU A 240 10.13 9.69 9.16
CA LEU A 240 9.43 10.47 10.21
C LEU A 240 9.69 9.88 11.61
N GLY A 241 10.07 8.61 11.71
CA GLY A 241 10.32 7.92 12.98
C GLY A 241 11.64 8.32 13.64
N ASN A 242 11.64 8.74 14.90
CA ASN A 242 12.88 8.99 15.66
C ASN A 242 13.60 7.69 16.03
N GLY A 243 14.93 7.71 16.13
CA GLY A 243 15.71 6.58 16.62
C GLY A 243 15.61 6.37 18.13
N ALA A 244 15.80 5.14 18.59
CA ALA A 244 15.64 4.80 20.01
C ALA A 244 16.76 5.40 20.88
N ALA A 245 16.40 5.94 22.04
CA ALA A 245 17.37 6.30 23.06
C ALA A 245 17.86 5.05 23.81
N ALA A 246 19.17 4.89 23.97
CA ALA A 246 19.73 3.73 24.67
C ALA A 246 19.77 3.89 26.19
N SER A 247 19.79 2.77 26.92
CA SER A 247 19.90 2.71 28.39
C SER A 247 20.74 1.51 28.83
N GLY A 248 21.50 1.66 29.92
CA GLY A 248 22.10 0.52 30.65
C GLY A 248 23.22 -0.26 29.96
N GLY A 249 23.71 0.19 28.81
CA GLY A 249 24.69 -0.52 27.97
C GLY A 249 24.09 -1.19 26.73
N ASP A 250 22.76 -1.20 26.59
CA ASP A 250 22.07 -1.70 25.39
C ASP A 250 22.24 -0.75 24.19
N SER A 251 21.84 -1.22 22.99
CA SER A 251 21.79 -0.39 21.77
C SER A 251 20.36 0.00 21.40
N GLY A 252 20.19 1.20 20.88
CA GLY A 252 18.94 1.67 20.31
C GLY A 252 18.74 1.21 18.88
N GLY A 253 17.53 0.75 18.54
CA GLY A 253 17.11 0.46 17.18
C GLY A 253 16.85 1.73 16.35
N GLY A 254 16.98 1.61 15.03
CA GLY A 254 16.67 2.70 14.10
C GLY A 254 15.18 3.01 14.01
N GLY A 255 14.84 4.26 13.71
CA GLY A 255 13.48 4.69 13.37
C GLY A 255 13.10 4.27 11.94
N GLY A 256 11.83 3.92 11.75
CA GLY A 256 11.27 3.51 10.45
C GLY A 256 10.65 4.67 9.67
N PHE A 257 9.69 4.35 8.79
CA PHE A 257 8.96 5.38 8.03
C PHE A 257 8.19 6.33 8.97
N SER A 258 7.42 5.79 9.92
CA SER A 258 6.76 6.55 11.00
C SER A 258 6.98 5.98 12.40
N GLY A 259 7.31 4.70 12.54
CA GLY A 259 7.60 4.08 13.84
C GLY A 259 8.91 4.58 14.43
N ALA A 260 8.90 4.90 15.73
CA ALA A 260 10.14 5.13 16.46
C ALA A 260 10.91 3.82 16.66
N GLY A 261 12.23 3.90 16.80
CA GLY A 261 13.06 2.73 17.09
C GLY A 261 12.77 2.13 18.47
N GLY A 262 12.86 0.80 18.57
CA GLY A 262 12.80 0.07 19.85
C GLY A 262 14.16 -0.01 20.55
N THR A 263 14.16 -0.17 21.88
CA THR A 263 15.38 -0.42 22.67
C THR A 263 15.66 -1.91 22.77
N VAL A 264 16.88 -2.36 22.43
CA VAL A 264 17.25 -3.79 22.51
C VAL A 264 17.59 -4.16 23.95
N ALA A 265 16.57 -4.26 24.80
CA ALA A 265 16.71 -4.88 26.12
C ALA A 265 17.08 -6.36 25.95
N SER A 266 18.08 -6.83 26.70
CA SER A 266 18.67 -8.17 26.63
C SER A 266 17.69 -9.34 26.36
N ASN A 267 18.06 -10.22 25.41
CA ASN A 267 17.24 -11.24 24.71
C ASN A 267 16.35 -10.66 23.59
N GLY A 268 16.98 -10.06 22.58
CA GLY A 268 16.27 -9.36 21.50
C GLY A 268 15.68 -10.24 20.41
N THR A 269 14.46 -9.87 19.98
CA THR A 269 13.86 -10.16 18.67
C THR A 269 13.63 -8.89 17.84
N ASP A 270 13.46 -7.73 18.50
CA ASP A 270 12.74 -6.58 17.92
C ASP A 270 13.69 -5.50 17.38
N ILE A 271 14.37 -5.76 16.26
CA ILE A 271 15.13 -4.73 15.54
C ILE A 271 14.17 -3.86 14.73
N GLY A 272 13.87 -2.65 15.23
CA GLY A 272 13.36 -1.55 14.40
C GLY A 272 11.86 -1.59 14.05
N GLY A 273 11.04 -2.20 14.92
CA GLY A 273 9.59 -2.27 14.75
C GLY A 273 9.14 -3.43 13.86
N GLU A 274 8.02 -4.07 14.21
CA GLU A 274 7.45 -5.12 13.37
C GLU A 274 6.99 -4.52 12.04
N ALA A 275 7.76 -4.77 10.98
CA ALA A 275 7.18 -5.09 9.69
C ALA A 275 6.40 -6.40 9.86
N VAL A 276 5.18 -6.29 10.39
CA VAL A 276 4.27 -7.41 10.61
C VAL A 276 4.16 -8.17 9.27
N GLU A 277 4.56 -9.45 9.21
CA GLU A 277 4.47 -10.23 7.95
C GLU A 277 3.02 -10.58 7.53
N GLY A 278 2.05 -10.00 8.23
CA GLY A 278 0.87 -9.45 7.57
C GLY A 278 1.27 -8.45 6.49
N ARG A 279 1.60 -9.00 5.30
CA ARG A 279 1.48 -8.40 3.95
C ARG A 279 0.70 -7.10 4.03
N MET A 280 1.25 -6.00 3.51
CA MET A 280 0.56 -4.71 3.47
C MET A 280 -0.76 -4.80 2.67
N GLU A 281 -1.82 -5.22 3.36
CA GLU A 281 -3.17 -5.39 2.85
C GLU A 281 -3.82 -4.02 2.80
N TRP A 282 -3.42 -3.25 1.78
CA TRP A 282 -4.13 -2.08 1.30
C TRP A 282 -5.64 -2.35 1.34
N PRO A 283 -6.46 -1.49 1.97
CA PRO A 283 -7.86 -1.81 2.30
C PRO A 283 -8.77 -2.29 1.16
N GLY A 284 -8.41 -2.07 -0.11
CA GLY A 284 -9.11 -2.61 -1.29
C GLY A 284 -8.85 -4.10 -1.62
N ALA A 285 -7.81 -4.73 -1.06
CA ALA A 285 -7.31 -6.02 -1.56
C ALA A 285 -8.19 -7.26 -1.26
N ARG A 286 -9.23 -7.13 -0.42
CA ARG A 286 -10.23 -8.19 -0.18
C ARG A 286 -11.58 -7.83 -0.79
N VAL A 287 -11.79 -8.27 -2.04
CA VAL A 287 -13.15 -8.56 -2.53
C VAL A 287 -13.73 -9.65 -1.63
N PRO A 288 -14.79 -9.40 -0.86
CA PRO A 288 -15.41 -10.47 -0.08
C PRO A 288 -15.98 -11.51 -1.04
N PRO A 289 -15.79 -12.82 -0.79
CA PRO A 289 -16.43 -13.83 -1.63
C PRO A 289 -17.94 -13.62 -1.58
N VAL A 290 -18.58 -13.47 -2.74
CA VAL A 290 -20.04 -13.38 -2.83
C VAL A 290 -20.61 -14.73 -2.42
N VAL A 291 -20.90 -14.87 -1.13
CA VAL A 291 -21.63 -16.01 -0.59
C VAL A 291 -23.04 -15.93 -1.16
N ALA A 292 -23.25 -16.61 -2.28
CA ALA A 292 -24.56 -16.80 -2.87
C ALA A 292 -25.40 -17.65 -1.91
N THR A 293 -26.06 -17.00 -0.95
CA THR A 293 -27.00 -17.62 -0.01
C THR A 293 -28.20 -18.14 -0.80
N VAL A 294 -28.12 -19.40 -1.22
CA VAL A 294 -29.26 -20.12 -1.81
C VAL A 294 -30.39 -20.09 -0.78
N PRO A 295 -31.53 -19.45 -1.08
CA PRO A 295 -32.63 -19.36 -0.12
C PRO A 295 -33.18 -20.77 0.16
N PRO A 296 -33.46 -21.12 1.42
CA PRO A 296 -33.96 -22.45 1.77
C PRO A 296 -35.34 -22.68 1.15
N ALA A 297 -35.48 -23.78 0.42
CA ALA A 297 -36.71 -24.15 -0.25
C ALA A 297 -37.76 -24.71 0.72
N SER A 298 -38.45 -23.85 1.48
CA SER A 298 -39.81 -24.09 1.99
C SER A 298 -40.41 -22.86 2.67
N ALA A 299 -41.32 -22.18 1.99
CA ALA A 299 -42.35 -21.35 2.60
C ALA A 299 -43.62 -21.48 1.74
N ALA A 300 -44.68 -22.06 2.29
CA ALA A 300 -45.91 -22.29 1.53
C ALA A 300 -46.63 -20.96 1.27
N LEU A 301 -47.07 -20.75 0.02
CA LEU A 301 -47.88 -19.59 -0.35
C LEU A 301 -49.25 -19.68 0.32
N ALA A 302 -49.51 -18.82 1.32
CA ALA A 302 -50.80 -18.74 1.96
C ALA A 302 -51.87 -18.24 0.94
N PRO A 303 -53.06 -18.86 0.87
CA PRO A 303 -54.10 -18.40 -0.04
C PRO A 303 -54.67 -17.03 0.37
N PRO A 304 -55.11 -16.19 -0.58
CA PRO A 304 -55.64 -14.87 -0.28
C PRO A 304 -56.98 -14.96 0.48
N PRO A 305 -57.29 -13.98 1.35
CA PRO A 305 -58.57 -13.92 2.04
C PRO A 305 -59.72 -13.69 1.06
N ALA A 306 -60.85 -14.38 1.29
CA ALA A 306 -62.05 -14.22 0.47
C ALA A 306 -62.70 -12.84 0.69
N VAL A 307 -63.05 -12.15 -0.39
CA VAL A 307 -63.85 -10.93 -0.34
C VAL A 307 -65.28 -11.31 0.03
N ALA A 308 -65.72 -10.93 1.23
CA ALA A 308 -67.10 -11.09 1.64
C ALA A 308 -67.99 -10.10 0.88
N ALA A 309 -68.83 -10.62 -0.02
CA ALA A 309 -69.94 -9.84 -0.57
C ALA A 309 -71.00 -9.65 0.54
N LEU A 310 -71.21 -8.40 0.95
CA LEU A 310 -72.39 -8.03 1.73
C LEU A 310 -73.58 -7.77 0.78
N MET A 311 -74.78 -7.99 1.29
CA MET A 311 -76.05 -7.61 0.63
C MET A 311 -76.32 -6.12 0.75
#